data_AF-A0A8S3JR89-F1
#
_entry.id   AF-A0A8S3JR89-F1
#
_cell.length_a   1.000
_cell.length_b   1.000
_cell.length_c   1.000
_cell.angle_alpha   90.00
_cell.angle_beta   90.00
_cell.angle_gamma   90.00
#
_symmetry.space_group_name_H-M   'P 1'
#
loop_
_entity.id
_entity.type
_entity.pdbx_description
1 polymer ?
#
loop_
_entity_poly.entity_id
_entity_poly.type
_entity_poly.pdbx_seq_one_letter_code
_entity_poly.pdbx_strand_id
1 'polypeptide(L)' 'KILKTIKTYSWECVDCKKCIQCGTVEHDDELLFCDHCDRAYHMDCLKPPLSEPPPGEWYCQLCV' A
#
# COMPACT_ATOMS: atom_id res chain seq x y z
N LYS A 1 0.09 -16.18 -1.23
CA LYS A 1 -1.35 -15.81 -1.10
C LYS A 1 -1.69 -14.56 -1.90
N ILE A 2 -0.81 -13.56 -1.94
CA ILE A 2 -0.96 -12.29 -2.68
C ILE A 2 -1.46 -12.46 -4.13
N LEU A 3 -0.94 -13.42 -4.90
CA LEU A 3 -1.37 -13.69 -6.28
C LEU A 3 -2.87 -14.01 -6.44
N LYS A 4 -3.51 -14.56 -5.39
CA LYS A 4 -4.96 -14.79 -5.39
C LYS A 4 -5.69 -13.47 -5.11
N THR A 5 -5.18 -12.68 -4.17
CA THR A 5 -5.76 -11.41 -3.73
C THR A 5 -5.68 -10.34 -4.81
N ILE A 6 -4.54 -10.18 -5.49
CA ILE A 6 -4.37 -9.14 -6.54
C ILE A 6 -5.31 -9.34 -7.74
N LYS A 7 -5.81 -10.56 -7.96
CA LYS A 7 -6.79 -10.86 -9.01
C LYS A 7 -8.21 -10.41 -8.67
N THR A 8 -8.47 -10.02 -7.42
CA THR A 8 -9.81 -9.62 -6.95
C THR A 8 -10.12 -8.15 -7.19
N TYR A 9 -9.15 -7.36 -7.67
CA TYR A 9 -9.29 -5.94 -7.92
C TYR A 9 -8.36 -5.50 -9.06
N SER A 10 -8.49 -4.27 -9.54
CA SER A 10 -7.63 -3.69 -10.57
C SER A 10 -6.23 -3.40 -10.02
N TRP A 11 -5.42 -4.45 -9.90
CA TRP A 11 -4.03 -4.34 -9.48
C TRP A 11 -3.22 -3.48 -10.45
N GLU A 12 -2.35 -2.65 -9.89
CA GLU A 12 -1.44 -1.77 -10.61
C GLU A 12 0.00 -2.26 -10.47
N CYS A 13 0.79 -2.09 -11.53
CA CYS A 13 2.23 -2.39 -11.56
C CYS A 13 3.01 -1.53 -10.55
N VAL A 14 4.25 -1.92 -10.21
CA VAL A 14 5.09 -1.17 -9.25
C VAL A 14 5.28 0.29 -9.68
N ASP A 15 5.54 0.55 -10.96
CA ASP A 15 5.70 1.91 -11.52
C ASP A 15 4.37 2.66 -11.70
N CYS A 16 3.25 1.99 -11.44
CA CYS A 16 1.90 2.48 -11.68
C CYS A 16 1.12 2.72 -10.37
N LYS A 17 1.68 2.33 -9.21
CA LYS A 17 0.96 2.32 -7.93
C LYS A 17 0.59 3.72 -7.51
N LYS A 18 -0.68 3.90 -7.17
CA LYS A 18 -1.16 5.09 -6.45
C LYS A 18 -1.43 4.76 -5.00
N CYS A 19 -1.19 5.74 -4.13
CA CYS A 19 -1.67 5.68 -2.76
C CYS A 19 -3.20 5.53 -2.78
N ILE A 20 -3.74 4.48 -2.16
CA ILE A 20 -5.19 4.23 -2.13
C ILE A 20 -5.95 5.33 -1.39
N GLN A 21 -5.29 6.05 -0.48
CA GLN A 21 -5.93 7.06 0.34
C GLN A 21 -6.05 8.43 -0.36
N CYS A 22 -5.02 8.88 -1.08
CA CYS A 22 -5.03 10.19 -1.75
C CYS A 22 -5.12 10.11 -3.28
N GLY A 23 -4.85 8.94 -3.88
CA GLY A 23 -4.93 8.72 -5.32
C GLY A 23 -3.75 9.22 -6.15
N THR A 24 -2.67 9.69 -5.51
CA THR A 24 -1.48 10.24 -6.18
C THR A 24 -0.34 9.22 -6.28
N VAL A 25 0.58 9.49 -7.22
CA VAL A 25 1.88 8.80 -7.37
C VAL A 25 3.05 9.62 -6.81
N GLU A 26 2.78 10.84 -6.35
CA GLU A 26 3.79 11.74 -5.75
C GLU A 26 4.34 11.15 -4.44
N HIS A 27 5.63 11.32 -4.16
CA HIS A 27 6.33 10.72 -3.01
C HIS A 27 6.27 9.19 -3.01
N ASP A 28 6.55 8.59 -4.17
CA ASP A 28 6.55 7.14 -4.37
C ASP A 28 7.58 6.41 -3.49
N ASP A 29 8.63 7.10 -3.06
CA ASP A 29 9.61 6.65 -2.07
C ASP A 29 9.03 6.49 -0.65
N GLU A 30 7.89 7.11 -0.36
CA GLU A 30 7.17 7.02 0.90
C GLU A 30 5.98 6.02 0.87
N LEU A 31 5.81 5.27 -0.24
CA LEU A 31 4.76 4.26 -0.36
C LEU A 31 5.09 2.98 0.41
N LEU A 32 4.16 2.56 1.28
CA LEU A 32 4.11 1.23 1.87
C LEU A 32 3.20 0.30 1.07
N PHE A 33 3.71 -0.90 0.77
CA PHE A 33 2.95 -1.97 0.12
C PHE A 33 2.45 -2.99 1.13
N CYS A 34 1.16 -3.30 1.08
CA CYS A 34 0.57 -4.32 1.94
C CYS A 34 1.01 -5.72 1.52
N ASP A 35 1.63 -6.49 2.43
CA ASP A 35 2.14 -7.85 2.16
C ASP A 35 1.04 -8.87 1.83
N HIS A 36 -0.22 -8.55 2.12
CA HIS A 36 -1.36 -9.41 1.79
C HIS A 36 -2.00 -9.12 0.44
N CYS A 37 -2.15 -7.83 0.09
CA CYS A 37 -2.94 -7.43 -1.07
C CYS A 37 -2.19 -6.57 -2.08
N ASP A 38 -0.96 -6.13 -1.81
CA ASP A 38 -0.15 -5.28 -2.70
C ASP A 38 -0.71 -3.87 -2.96
N ARG A 39 -1.70 -3.42 -2.17
CA ARG A 39 -2.14 -2.01 -2.23
C ARG A 39 -1.11 -1.10 -1.58
N ALA A 40 -0.94 0.08 -2.16
CA ALA A 40 0.05 1.07 -1.75
C ALA A 40 -0.60 2.21 -0.94
N TYR A 41 0.10 2.70 0.07
CA TYR A 41 -0.33 3.84 0.88
C TYR A 41 0.89 4.66 1.26
N HIS A 42 0.83 5.99 1.15
CA HIS A 42 1.86 6.81 1.78
C HIS A 42 1.78 6.66 3.30
N MET A 43 2.93 6.67 3.96
CA MET A 43 3.01 6.59 5.42
C MET A 43 2.24 7.73 6.11
N ASP A 44 2.26 8.93 5.55
CA ASP A 44 1.58 10.13 6.05
C ASP A 44 0.05 10.08 5.86
N CYS A 45 -0.41 9.33 4.86
CA CYS A 45 -1.81 9.14 4.54
C CYS A 45 -2.49 8.11 5.47
N LEU A 46 -1.72 7.33 6.22
CA LEU A 46 -2.24 6.38 7.19
C LEU A 46 -2.88 7.09 8.40
N LYS A 47 -3.72 6.34 9.13
CA LYS A 47 -4.37 6.81 10.36
C LYS A 47 -4.19 5.76 11.47
N PRO A 48 -3.27 5.97 12.43
CA PRO A 48 -2.35 7.10 12.55
C PRO A 48 -1.26 7.12 11.45
N PRO A 49 -0.68 8.29 11.13
CA PRO A 49 0.43 8.38 10.18
C PRO A 49 1.68 7.72 10.77
N LEU A 50 2.52 7.17 9.89
CA LEU A 50 3.81 6.59 10.24
C LEU A 50 4.94 7.53 9.85
N SER A 51 5.99 7.59 10.66
CA SER A 51 7.22 8.35 10.36
C SER A 51 8.32 7.49 9.73
N GLU A 52 8.20 6.17 9.86
CA GLU A 52 9.15 5.20 9.33
C GLU A 52 8.42 3.91 8.90
N PRO A 53 8.97 3.14 7.95
CA PRO A 53 8.40 1.86 7.59
C PRO A 53 8.32 0.91 8.81
N PRO A 54 7.19 0.24 9.02
CA PRO A 54 7.03 -0.70 10.12
C PRO A 54 7.98 -1.89 9.97
N PRO A 55 8.48 -2.46 11.09
CA PRO A 55 9.33 -3.64 11.02
C PRO A 55 8.50 -4.88 10.64
N GLY A 56 9.05 -5.71 9.74
CA GLY A 56 8.42 -6.97 9.34
C GLY A 56 7.28 -6.79 8.33
N GLU A 57 6.29 -7.67 8.39
CA GLU A 57 5.13 -7.60 7.50
C GLU A 57 4.18 -6.48 7.91
N TRP A 58 3.64 -5.77 6.91
CA TRP A 58 2.63 -4.75 7.08
C TRP A 58 1.36 -5.07 6.31
N TYR A 59 0.22 -4.82 6.96
CA TYR A 59 -1.09 -5.02 6.38
C TYR A 59 -1.89 -3.72 6.42
N CYS A 60 -2.44 -3.33 5.27
CA CYS A 60 -3.30 -2.16 5.20
C CYS A 60 -4.65 -2.39 5.92
N GLN A 61 -5.35 -1.30 6.23
CA GLN A 61 -6.67 -1.29 6.88
C GLN A 61 -7.78 -2.11 6.18
N LEU A 62 -7.57 -2.55 4.94
CA LEU A 62 -8.52 -3.41 4.22
C LEU A 62 -8.24 -4.92 4.41
N CYS A 63 -7.06 -5.26 4.94
CA CYS A 63 -6.60 -6.64 5.13
C CYS A 63 -6.57 -7.08 6.60
N VAL A 64 -6.54 -6.12 7.54
CA VAL A 64 -6.77 -6.35 8.97
C VAL A 64 -8.26 -6.30 9.27
#